data_AF-A0A127SEI8-F1
#
_entry.id   AF-A0A127SEI8-F1
#
_cell.length_a   1.000
_cell.length_b   1.000
_cell.length_c   1.000
_cell.angle_alpha   90.00
_cell.angle_beta   90.00
_cell.angle_gamma   90.00
#
_symmetry.space_group_name_H-M   'P 1'
#
loop_
_entity.id
_entity.type
_entity.pdbx_description
1 polymer ?
#
loop_
_entity_poly.entity_id
_entity_poly.type
_entity_poly.pdbx_seq_one_letter_code
_entity_poly.pdbx_strand_id
1 'polypeptide(L)' 'MRILITGSSGQIGTNLALRLLAAGHSVFGVDRRVNPWTSAFPTLLQDLAAPHRDFV' A
#
# COMPACT_ATOMS: atom_id res chain seq x y z
N MET A 1 0.40 -15.16 -0.97
CA MET A 1 -0.57 -14.54 -1.91
C MET A 1 -0.06 -13.17 -2.33
N ARG A 2 -0.61 -12.57 -3.39
CA ARG A 2 -0.34 -11.18 -3.77
C ARG A 2 -1.49 -10.30 -3.26
N ILE A 3 -1.19 -9.30 -2.44
CA ILE A 3 -2.18 -8.50 -1.73
C ILE A 3 -1.94 -7.02 -2.01
N LEU A 4 -2.97 -6.32 -2.46
CA LEU A 4 -3.00 -4.87 -2.60
C LEU A 4 -3.65 -4.25 -1.35
N ILE A 5 -3.04 -3.22 -0.76
CA ILE A 5 -3.60 -2.48 0.38
C ILE A 5 -3.75 -1.00 -0.01
N THR A 6 -4.98 -0.50 -0.03
CA THR A 6 -5.26 0.94 -0.09
C THR A 6 -5.17 1.56 1.30
N GLY A 7 -4.67 2.79 1.41
CA GLY A 7 -4.43 3.41 2.71
C GLY A 7 -3.23 2.79 3.46
N SER A 8 -2.25 2.25 2.71
CA SER A 8 -1.11 1.51 3.24
C SER A 8 -0.12 2.35 4.05
N SER A 9 -0.20 3.68 3.93
CA SER A 9 0.57 4.66 4.71
C SER A 9 -0.23 5.20 5.90
N GLY A 10 -1.35 4.56 6.26
CA GLY A 10 -2.04 4.74 7.54
C GLY A 10 -1.51 3.76 8.61
N GLN A 11 -1.82 4.02 9.88
CA GLN A 11 -1.38 3.15 10.98
C GLN A 11 -1.93 1.72 10.85
N ILE A 12 -3.20 1.58 10.47
CA ILE A 12 -3.84 0.27 10.27
C ILE A 12 -3.23 -0.42 9.04
N GLY A 13 -3.15 0.27 7.91
CA GLY A 13 -2.59 -0.28 6.67
C GLY A 13 -1.14 -0.74 6.84
N THR A 14 -0.32 0.04 7.54
CA THR A 14 1.09 -0.30 7.83
C THR A 14 1.20 -1.59 8.65
N ASN A 15 0.46 -1.68 9.76
CA ASN A 15 0.51 -2.88 10.62
C ASN A 15 -0.05 -4.12 9.91
N LEU A 16 -1.11 -3.96 9.12
CA LEU A 16 -1.64 -5.04 8.30
C LEU A 16 -0.60 -5.52 7.27
N ALA A 17 0.04 -4.60 6.56
CA ALA A 17 1.09 -4.92 5.59
C ALA A 17 2.25 -5.70 6.24
N LEU A 18 2.77 -5.21 7.38
CA LEU A 18 3.84 -5.87 8.13
C LEU A 18 3.42 -7.28 8.59
N ARG A 19 2.18 -7.44 9.08
CA ARG A 19 1.65 -8.73 9.51
C ARG A 19 1.52 -9.74 8.35
N LEU A 20 1.13 -9.27 7.17
CA LEU A 20 0.98 -10.09 5.97
C LEU A 20 2.34 -10.45 5.36
N LEU A 21 3.30 -9.52 5.35
CA LEU A 21 4.69 -9.80 4.98
C LEU A 21 5.29 -10.89 5.89
N ALA A 22 5.10 -10.76 7.21
CA ALA A 22 5.56 -11.76 8.18
C ALA A 22 4.91 -13.14 7.99
N ALA A 23 3.72 -13.20 7.36
CA ALA A 23 3.07 -14.46 6.98
C ALA A 23 3.53 -15.02 5.62
N GLY A 24 4.54 -14.43 4.98
CA GLY A 24 5.06 -14.87 3.68
C GLY A 24 4.19 -14.44 2.49
N HIS A 25 3.40 -13.38 2.62
CA HIS A 25 2.66 -12.80 1.50
C HIS A 25 3.45 -11.68 0.83
N SER A 26 3.18 -11.46 -0.47
CA SER A 26 3.67 -10.28 -1.19
C SER A 26 2.65 -9.17 -1.05
N VAL A 27 3.09 -8.01 -0.56
CA VAL A 27 2.23 -6.83 -0.34
C VAL A 27 2.64 -5.70 -1.28
N PHE A 28 1.64 -5.03 -1.85
CA PHE A 28 1.79 -3.79 -2.60
C PHE A 28 0.82 -2.74 -2.05
N GLY A 29 1.34 -1.57 -1.70
CA GLY A 29 0.58 -0.47 -1.12
C GLY A 29 0.09 0.53 -2.16
N VAL A 30 -1.04 1.17 -1.88
CA VAL A 30 -1.52 2.37 -2.58
C VAL A 30 -1.95 3.39 -1.52
N ASP A 31 -1.41 4.59 -1.58
CA ASP A 31 -1.80 5.66 -0.68
C ASP A 31 -1.56 7.03 -1.33
N ARG A 32 -2.26 8.06 -0.87
CA ARG A 32 -2.06 9.46 -1.29
C ARG A 32 -0.81 10.10 -0.66
N ARG A 33 -0.13 9.41 0.26
CA ARG A 33 1.07 9.90 0.95
C ARG A 33 2.11 8.79 1.16
N VAL A 34 3.37 9.19 1.33
CA VAL A 34 4.47 8.28 1.69
C VAL A 34 4.26 7.73 3.10
N ASN A 35 4.61 6.46 3.33
CA ASN A 35 4.61 5.86 4.65
C ASN A 35 5.79 6.41 5.47
N PRO A 36 5.54 7.13 6.58
CA PRO A 36 6.62 7.72 7.38
C PRO A 36 7.29 6.73 8.35
N TRP A 37 6.74 5.52 8.53
CA TRP A 37 7.21 4.55 9.52
C TRP A 37 8.07 3.44 8.92
N THR A 38 7.89 3.09 7.64
CA THR A 38 8.61 1.99 7.00
C THR A 38 8.60 2.06 5.48
N SER A 39 9.58 1.40 4.85
CA SER A 39 9.69 1.16 3.41
C SER A 39 9.67 -0.34 3.06
N ALA A 40 9.21 -1.21 3.97
CA ALA A 40 9.27 -2.66 3.84
C ALA A 40 8.44 -3.26 2.69
N PHE A 41 7.55 -2.49 2.08
CA PHE A 41 6.75 -2.90 0.92
C PHE A 41 6.66 -1.75 -0.09
N PRO A 42 6.62 -2.08 -1.41
CA PRO A 42 6.43 -1.07 -2.44
C PRO A 42 5.08 -0.38 -2.25
N THR A 43 5.04 0.94 -2.41
CA THR A 43 3.83 1.74 -2.32
C THR A 43 3.73 2.68 -3.51
N LEU A 44 2.63 2.59 -4.24
CA LEU A 44 2.26 3.58 -5.25
C LEU A 44 1.66 4.81 -4.58
N LEU A 45 2.21 5.99 -4.89
CA LEU A 45 1.62 7.26 -4.51
C LEU A 45 0.52 7.62 -5.50
N GLN A 46 -0.72 7.43 -5.08
CA GLN A 46 -1.90 7.71 -5.90
C GLN A 46 -3.05 8.19 -5.01
N ASP A 47 -3.65 9.31 -5.39
CA ASP A 47 -4.93 9.72 -4.84
C ASP A 47 -6.04 8.91 -5.51
N LEU A 48 -6.78 8.11 -4.73
CA LEU A 48 -7.89 7.29 -5.22
C LEU A 48 -9.13 8.14 -5.56
N ALA A 49 -9.20 9.38 -5.09
CA ALA A 49 -10.26 10.31 -5.47
C ALA A 49 -9.95 11.02 -6.81
N ALA A 50 -8.71 10.94 -7.31
CA ALA A 50 -8.36 11.52 -8.59
C ALA A 50 -9.01 10.73 -9.74
N PRO A 51 -9.46 11.39 -10.83
CA PRO A 51 -9.96 10.70 -11.99
C PRO A 51 -8.90 9.74 -12.54
N HIS A 52 -9.28 8.48 -12.70
CA HIS A 52 -8.49 7.52 -13.46
C HIS A 52 -8.47 7.96 -14.93
N ARG A 53 -7.27 8.14 -15.50
CA ARG A 53 -7.08 8.17 -16.95
C ARG A 53 -6.82 6.74 -17.39
N ASP A 54 -7.49 6.30 -18.45
CA ASP A 54 -7.40 4.93 -18.97
C ASP A 54 -5.96 4.43 -19.05
N PHE A 55 -5.73 3.20 -18.59
CA PHE A 55 -4.48 2.49 -18.82
C PHE A 55 -4.40 2.17 -20.32
N VAL A 56 -3.75 3.05 -21.09
CA VAL A 56 -3.38 2.81 -22.49
C VAL A 56 -2.13 1.93 -22.54
#